data_AF-A0A0F9FYL9-F1
#
_entry.id   AF-A0A0F9FYL9-F1
#
_cell.length_a   1.000
_cell.length_b   1.000
_cell.length_c   1.000
_cell.angle_alpha   90.00
_cell.angle_beta   90.00
_cell.angle_gamma   90.00
#
_symmetry.space_group_name_H-M   'P 1'
#
loop_
_entity.id
_entity.type
_entity.pdbx_description
1 polymer ?
#
loop_
_entity_poly.entity_id
_entity_poly.type
_entity_poly.pdbx_seq_one_letter_code
_entity_poly.pdbx_strand_id
1 'polypeptide(L)'
;MKLIALTEVKYADESQGSLNWFLKNFFEFERDLDNEPPGNRYRTREGLQVRGRSFDISGVDVWTNRNGEQEWEFLTEPRQAGRHFPLSDITVQQVKTIWPKKS
;
A
#
# COMPACT_ATOMS: atom_id res chain seq x y z
N MET A 1 -14.24 -25.59 -3.34
CA MET A 1 -12.79 -25.45 -3.11
C MET A 1 -12.33 -24.20 -3.85
N LYS A 2 -11.66 -23.24 -3.20
CA LYS A 2 -11.19 -21.98 -3.82
C LYS A 2 -9.71 -22.10 -4.16
N LEU A 3 -9.30 -21.74 -5.38
CA LEU A 3 -7.89 -21.66 -5.78
C LEU A 3 -7.46 -20.19 -5.73
N ILE A 4 -6.39 -19.90 -4.99
CA ILE A 4 -5.76 -18.58 -4.91
C ILE A 4 -4.43 -18.68 -5.66
N ALA A 5 -4.30 -17.96 -6.77
CA ALA A 5 -3.00 -17.77 -7.41
C ALA A 5 -2.35 -16.54 -6.76
N LEU A 6 -1.19 -16.73 -6.14
CA LEU A 6 -0.41 -15.67 -5.51
C LEU A 6 0.75 -15.30 -6.43
N THR A 7 0.67 -14.14 -7.07
CA THR A 7 1.84 -13.52 -7.71
C THR A 7 2.46 -12.58 -6.69
N GLU A 8 3.69 -12.88 -6.26
CA GLU A 8 4.43 -12.06 -5.30
C GLU A 8 5.39 -11.11 -6.04
N VAL A 9 5.27 -9.81 -5.76
CA VAL A 9 6.21 -8.79 -6.19
C VAL A 9 6.87 -8.23 -4.93
N LYS A 10 8.17 -8.49 -4.77
CA LYS A 10 8.97 -7.84 -3.72
C LYS A 10 9.56 -6.55 -4.27
N TYR A 11 9.38 -5.45 -3.55
CA TYR A 11 9.98 -4.20 -3.95
C TYR A 11 11.46 -4.21 -3.56
N ALA A 12 12.36 -4.18 -4.54
CA ALA A 12 13.80 -4.18 -4.31
C ALA A 12 14.33 -2.74 -4.38
N ASP A 13 14.29 -2.04 -3.24
CA ASP A 13 14.99 -0.77 -3.03
C ASP A 13 14.49 0.41 -3.92
N GLU A 14 14.89 1.64 -3.58
CA GLU A 14 14.65 2.88 -4.32
C GLU A 14 15.10 2.80 -5.79
N SER A 15 15.95 1.81 -6.11
CA SER A 15 16.44 1.49 -7.46
C SER A 15 15.37 1.01 -8.44
N GLN A 16 14.18 0.59 -7.98
CA GLN A 16 13.09 0.06 -8.83
C GLN A 16 11.92 1.03 -9.05
N GLY A 17 11.89 2.21 -8.39
CA GLY A 17 10.92 3.26 -8.69
C GLY A 17 10.55 4.15 -7.49
N SER A 18 10.23 5.41 -7.76
CA SER A 18 9.87 6.41 -6.74
C SER A 18 8.57 6.08 -6.00
N LEU A 19 8.37 6.68 -4.83
CA LEU A 19 7.10 6.62 -4.08
C LEU A 19 5.87 6.87 -4.98
N ASN A 20 5.96 7.83 -5.89
CA ASN A 20 4.90 8.14 -6.85
C ASN A 20 4.56 6.96 -7.77
N TRP A 21 5.57 6.21 -8.25
CA TRP A 21 5.33 5.01 -9.04
C TRP A 21 4.64 3.94 -8.20
N PHE A 22 5.12 3.74 -6.97
CA PHE A 22 4.57 2.74 -6.04
C PHE A 22 3.09 3.01 -5.73
N LEU A 23 2.75 4.25 -5.36
CA LEU A 23 1.37 4.69 -5.12
C LEU A 23 0.49 4.49 -6.36
N LYS A 24 0.97 4.89 -7.54
CA LYS A 24 0.21 4.77 -8.80
C LYS A 24 -0.13 3.33 -9.19
N ASN A 25 0.66 2.34 -8.78
CA ASN A 25 0.46 0.95 -9.21
C ASN A 25 -0.35 0.13 -8.23
N PHE A 26 -0.21 0.38 -6.92
CA PHE A 26 -0.79 -0.50 -5.90
C PHE A 26 -1.88 0.15 -5.05
N PHE A 27 -2.04 1.47 -5.15
CA PHE A 27 -3.01 2.21 -4.37
C PHE A 27 -3.98 2.99 -5.25
N GLU A 28 -5.11 3.34 -4.66
CA GLU A 28 -6.13 4.25 -5.18
C GLU A 28 -6.16 5.50 -4.31
N PHE A 29 -6.27 6.66 -4.95
CA PHE A 29 -6.34 7.92 -4.23
C PHE A 29 -7.70 8.04 -3.53
N GLU A 30 -7.68 8.14 -2.22
CA GLU A 30 -8.83 8.40 -1.37
C GLU A 30 -8.66 9.81 -0.82
N ARG A 31 -9.39 10.78 -1.38
CA ARG A 31 -9.29 12.16 -0.90
C ARG A 31 -9.91 12.24 0.48
N ASP A 32 -9.06 12.29 1.50
CA ASP A 32 -9.51 12.55 2.86
C ASP A 32 -9.38 14.04 3.16
N LEU A 33 -10.53 14.69 3.40
CA LEU A 33 -10.60 16.12 3.73
C LEU A 33 -10.41 16.38 5.23
N ASP A 34 -10.45 15.32 6.06
CA ASP A 34 -10.49 15.43 7.52
C ASP A 34 -9.15 15.04 8.17
N ASN A 35 -8.10 14.76 7.38
CA ASN A 35 -6.79 14.38 7.90
C ASN A 35 -5.96 15.62 8.27
N GLU A 36 -5.50 15.70 9.53
CA GLU A 36 -4.45 16.63 9.96
C GLU A 36 -3.14 15.85 10.20
N PRO A 37 -2.02 16.20 9.52
CA PRO A 37 -1.86 17.31 8.58
C PRO A 37 -2.58 17.06 7.24
N PRO A 38 -2.98 18.13 6.52
CA PRO A 38 -3.63 18.00 5.21
C PRO A 38 -2.71 17.23 4.27
N GLY A 39 -3.17 16.06 3.85
CA GLY A 39 -2.38 15.11 3.08
C GLY A 39 -3.23 14.34 2.07
N ASN A 40 -2.55 13.74 1.11
CA ASN A 40 -3.14 12.81 0.16
C ASN A 40 -3.18 11.43 0.82
N ARG A 41 -4.39 10.88 0.99
CA ARG A 41 -4.57 9.50 1.44
C ARG A 41 -4.72 8.57 0.24
N TYR A 42 -4.13 7.40 0.38
CA TYR A 42 -4.15 6.36 -0.63
C TYR A 42 -4.56 5.05 0.03
N ARG A 43 -5.46 4.29 -0.59
CA ARG A 43 -5.92 2.98 -0.11
C ARG A 43 -5.39 1.87 -0.99
N THR A 44 -5.03 0.74 -0.39
CA THR A 44 -4.60 -0.45 -1.15
C THR A 44 -5.71 -0.88 -2.13
N ARG A 45 -5.35 -1.11 -3.39
CA ARG A 45 -6.31 -1.53 -4.43
C ARG A 45 -6.96 -2.87 -4.08
N GLU A 46 -8.21 -3.02 -4.52
CA GLU A 46 -8.92 -4.30 -4.40
C GLU A 46 -8.17 -5.42 -5.13
N GLY A 47 -8.13 -6.61 -4.53
CA GLY A 47 -7.43 -7.76 -5.10
C GLY A 47 -5.90 -7.70 -4.95
N LEU A 48 -5.36 -6.70 -4.24
CA LEU A 48 -3.98 -6.68 -3.79
C LEU A 48 -3.91 -6.84 -2.27
N GLN A 49 -2.87 -7.54 -1.83
CA GLN A 49 -2.45 -7.59 -0.44
C GLN A 49 -1.06 -6.98 -0.35
N VAL A 50 -0.94 -5.83 0.31
CA VAL A 50 0.33 -5.14 0.55
C VAL A 50 0.74 -5.43 2.00
N ARG A 51 1.95 -5.91 2.22
CA ARG A 51 2.43 -6.30 3.55
C ARG A 51 3.78 -5.69 3.84
N GLY A 52 3.95 -5.19 5.05
CA GLY A 52 5.28 -5.00 5.63
C GLY A 52 5.78 -6.30 6.28
N ARG A 53 6.92 -6.24 6.98
CA ARG A 53 7.54 -7.42 7.63
C ARG A 53 6.60 -8.21 8.55
N SER A 54 5.62 -7.58 9.20
CA SER A 54 4.75 -8.26 10.19
C SER A 54 3.33 -7.71 10.29
N PHE A 55 2.86 -6.97 9.28
CA PHE A 55 1.54 -6.33 9.29
C PHE A 55 1.03 -6.13 7.87
N ASP A 56 -0.29 -6.12 7.73
CA ASP A 56 -0.97 -5.80 6.48
C ASP A 56 -1.11 -4.27 6.36
N ILE A 57 -0.84 -3.75 5.17
CA ILE A 57 -0.90 -2.34 4.83
C ILE A 57 -2.22 -2.07 4.12
N SER A 58 -3.06 -1.23 4.73
CA SER A 58 -4.36 -0.83 4.20
C SER A 58 -4.28 0.45 3.37
N GLY A 59 -3.24 1.26 3.55
CA GLY A 59 -3.11 2.54 2.86
C GLY A 59 -1.78 3.24 3.11
N VAL A 60 -1.65 4.43 2.54
CA VAL A 60 -0.52 5.36 2.72
C VAL A 60 -1.06 6.77 2.83
N ASP A 61 -0.63 7.52 3.83
CA ASP A 61 -0.82 8.97 3.88
C ASP A 61 0.46 9.66 3.42
N VAL A 62 0.32 10.72 2.62
CA VAL A 62 1.44 11.50 2.08
C VAL A 62 1.15 12.98 2.30
N TRP A 63 2.07 13.71 2.92
CA TRP A 63 1.95 15.15 3.17
C TRP A 63 3.26 15.87 2.92
N THR A 64 3.19 17.20 2.90
CA THR A 64 4.38 18.07 2.86
C THR A 64 4.59 18.66 4.25
N ASN A 65 5.78 18.46 4.82
CA ASN A 65 6.12 19.00 6.13
C ASN A 65 6.39 20.51 6.06
N ARG A 66 6.67 21.14 7.22
CA ARG A 66 6.93 22.60 7.31
C ARG A 66 8.18 23.05 6.56
N ASN A 67 9.09 22.14 6.24
CA ASN A 67 10.32 22.41 5.49
C ASN A 67 10.10 22.30 3.97
N GLY A 68 8.89 21.95 3.53
CA GLY A 68 8.59 21.70 2.11
C GLY A 68 8.99 20.30 1.64
N GLU A 69 9.36 19.40 2.55
CA GLU A 69 9.78 18.03 2.23
C GLU A 69 8.55 17.11 2.22
N GLN A 70 8.52 16.15 1.31
CA GLN A 70 7.46 15.15 1.25
C GLN A 70 7.71 14.05 2.29
N GLU A 71 6.73 13.81 3.14
CA GLU A 71 6.70 12.73 4.14
C GLU A 71 5.53 11.78 3.84
N TRP A 72 5.63 10.54 4.31
CA TRP A 72 4.59 9.54 4.13
C TRP A 72 4.60 8.47 5.21
N GLU A 73 3.42 7.95 5.57
CA GLU A 73 3.29 6.83 6.52
C GLU A 73 2.39 5.73 5.98
N PHE A 74 2.69 4.49 6.35
CA PHE A 74 1.83 3.35 6.04
C PHE A 74 0.72 3.21 7.08
N LEU A 75 -0.52 3.05 6.58
CA LEU A 75 -1.68 2.69 7.37
C LEU A 75 -1.79 1.16 7.45
N THR A 76 -2.18 0.65 8.61
CA THR A 76 -2.27 -0.79 8.88
C THR A 76 -3.66 -1.18 9.36
N GLU A 77 -4.01 -2.46 9.23
CA GLU A 77 -5.23 -3.03 9.82
C GLU A 77 -4.90 -4.19 10.78
N PRO A 78 -5.36 -4.16 12.05
CA PRO A 78 -6.13 -3.08 12.69
C PRO A 78 -5.32 -1.78 12.81
N ARG A 79 -6.00 -0.62 12.82
CA ARG A 79 -5.38 0.71 12.78
C ARG A 79 -4.39 0.91 13.93
N GLN A 80 -3.10 0.76 13.62
CA GLN A 80 -2.02 1.19 14.49
C GLN A 80 -1.55 2.58 14.02
N ALA A 81 -0.83 3.28 14.90
CA ALA A 81 -0.15 4.51 14.52
C ALA A 81 0.64 4.28 13.22
N GLY A 82 0.54 5.23 12.29
CA GLY A 82 1.22 5.18 11.01
C GLY A 82 2.71 4.96 11.22
N ARG A 83 3.31 4.09 10.41
CA ARG A 83 4.71 3.70 10.55
C ARG A 83 5.49 4.09 9.30
N HIS A 84 6.66 4.70 9.53
CA HIS A 84 7.64 4.96 8.48
C HIS A 84 8.48 3.70 8.23
N PHE A 85 8.45 3.18 7.01
CA PHE A 85 9.29 2.06 6.58
C PHE A 85 9.89 2.33 5.20
N PRO A 86 11.09 1.82 4.92
CA PRO A 86 11.63 1.87 3.56
C PRO A 86 10.76 1.00 2.64
N LEU A 87 10.58 1.43 1.38
CA LEU A 87 9.82 0.66 0.38
C LEU A 87 10.39 -0.76 0.18
N SER A 88 11.69 -0.96 0.43
CA SER A 88 12.35 -2.26 0.36
C SER A 88 11.81 -3.30 1.34
N ASP A 89 11.10 -2.88 2.40
CA ASP A 89 10.49 -3.78 3.38
C ASP A 89 9.06 -4.18 3.00
N ILE A 90 8.58 -3.75 1.83
CA ILE A 90 7.20 -3.94 1.37
C ILE A 90 7.13 -5.08 0.35
N THR A 91 6.19 -5.98 0.57
CA THR A 91 5.82 -7.05 -0.37
C THR A 91 4.40 -6.84 -0.85
N VAL A 92 4.16 -6.94 -2.15
CA VAL A 92 2.82 -6.87 -2.75
C VAL A 92 2.46 -8.23 -3.34
N GLN A 93 1.30 -8.75 -2.96
CA GLN A 93 0.75 -10.01 -3.47
C GLN A 93 -0.56 -9.72 -4.20
N GLN A 94 -0.70 -10.21 -5.44
CA GLN A 94 -1.98 -10.16 -6.14
C GLN A 94 -2.85 -11.35 -5.71
N VAL A 95 -4.02 -11.07 -5.15
CA VAL A 95 -4.99 -12.06 -4.69
C VAL A 95 -6.03 -12.25 -5.79
N LYS A 96 -5.81 -13.23 -6.69
CA LYS A 96 -6.81 -13.59 -7.70
C LYS A 96 -7.71 -14.71 -7.18
N THR A 97 -8.97 -14.39 -6.90
CA THR A 97 -9.97 -15.42 -6.57
C THR A 97 -10.45 -16.09 -7.84
N ILE A 98 -10.10 -17.37 -8.03
CA ILE A 98 -10.59 -18.17 -9.16
C ILE A 98 -11.73 -19.05 -8.66
N TRP A 99 -12.94 -18.82 -9.20
CA TRP A 99 -14.06 -19.72 -8.98
C TRP A 99 -13.97 -20.91 -9.94
N PRO A 100 -14.09 -22.15 -9.44
CA PRO A 100 -14.20 -23.29 -10.34
C PRO A 100 -15.46 -23.12 -11.20
N LYS A 101 -15.34 -23.28 -12.52
CA LYS A 101 -16.50 -23.39 -13.40
C LYS A 101 -17.36 -24.55 -12.91
N LYS A 102 -18.67 -24.32 -12.75
CA LYS A 102 -19.63 -25.41 -12.48
C LYS A 102 -19.46 -26.48 -13.57
N SER A 103 -19.08 -27.69 -13.16
CA SER A 103 -19.25 -28.91 -13.97
C SER A 103 -20.72 -29.26 -14.09
#